data_AF-A0A521NBW3-F1
#
_entry.id   AF-A0A521NBW3-F1
#
_cell.length_a   1.000
_cell.length_b   1.000
_cell.length_c   1.000
_cell.angle_alpha   90.00
_cell.angle_beta   90.00
_cell.angle_gamma   90.00
#
_symmetry.space_group_name_H-M   'P 1'
#
loop_
_entity.id
_entity.type
_entity.pdbx_description
1 polymer ?
#
loop_
_entity_poly.entity_id
_entity_poly.type
_entity_poly.pdbx_seq_one_letter_code
_entity_poly.pdbx_strand_id
1 'polypeptide(L)'
;MIEKEVLSRRFGWEGVIRSIMLWPMNRHGQWRDVEANEADALKAELKRELCQEHALYGVEAAPWRIAWPDMDVAFTLSDGRVALVHLTFNRETSPNWPVFKIFASKAEALPRLALLAKGEAYE
;
A
#
# COMPACT_ATOMS: atom_id res chain seq x y z
N MET A 1 11.90 -19.50 -12.50
CA MET A 1 13.06 -19.16 -11.64
C MET A 1 13.97 -18.18 -12.37
N ILE A 2 13.60 -16.90 -12.53
CA ILE A 2 14.49 -15.87 -13.14
C ILE A 2 14.35 -14.50 -12.43
N GLU A 3 13.30 -14.23 -11.65
CA GLU A 3 13.10 -12.91 -11.02
C GLU A 3 13.97 -12.61 -9.80
N LYS A 4 14.52 -13.62 -9.11
CA LYS A 4 15.29 -13.43 -7.86
C LYS A 4 16.70 -12.89 -8.07
N GLU A 5 17.27 -13.06 -9.26
CA GLU A 5 18.69 -12.81 -9.50
C GLU A 5 18.99 -11.38 -9.97
N VAL A 6 18.05 -10.75 -10.68
CA VAL A 6 18.21 -9.39 -11.22
C VAL A 6 18.11 -8.34 -10.11
N LEU A 7 17.25 -8.57 -9.11
CA LEU A 7 17.05 -7.68 -7.97
C LEU A 7 18.20 -7.75 -6.93
N SER A 8 18.81 -8.93 -6.80
CA SER A 8 19.96 -9.17 -5.91
C SER A 8 21.21 -8.37 -6.31
N ARG A 9 21.48 -8.25 -7.62
CA ARG A 9 22.74 -7.69 -8.13
C ARG A 9 22.86 -6.17 -8.04
N ARG A 10 21.76 -5.44 -7.78
CA ARG A 10 21.77 -3.96 -7.83
C ARG A 10 21.67 -3.26 -6.46
N PHE A 11 21.16 -3.92 -5.42
CA PHE A 11 20.89 -3.25 -4.14
C PHE A 11 21.31 -4.02 -2.87
N GLY A 12 21.81 -5.26 -2.98
CA GLY A 12 22.07 -6.10 -1.82
C GLY A 12 20.77 -6.51 -1.11
N TRP A 13 20.69 -7.76 -0.66
CA TRP A 13 19.48 -8.30 -0.02
C TRP A 13 19.05 -7.50 1.21
N GLU A 14 19.98 -6.80 1.85
CA GLU A 14 19.73 -5.97 3.02
C GLU A 14 19.00 -4.65 2.71
N GLY A 15 19.10 -4.10 1.49
CA GLY A 15 18.48 -2.82 1.13
C GLY A 15 16.97 -2.94 0.86
N VAL A 16 16.56 -4.00 0.15
CA VAL A 16 15.14 -4.31 -0.10
C VAL A 16 14.45 -4.73 1.20
N ILE A 17 15.15 -5.49 2.05
CA ILE A 17 14.66 -5.93 3.34
C ILE A 17 14.54 -4.76 4.32
N ARG A 18 15.49 -3.82 4.37
CA ARG A 18 15.39 -2.66 5.28
C ARG A 18 14.29 -1.65 4.89
N SER A 19 13.98 -1.50 3.60
CA SER A 19 12.88 -0.63 3.15
C SER A 19 11.49 -1.22 3.43
N ILE A 20 11.38 -2.56 3.57
CA ILE A 20 10.16 -3.28 3.97
C ILE A 20 10.09 -3.48 5.49
N MET A 21 11.22 -3.63 6.18
CA MET A 21 11.31 -3.91 7.63
C MET A 21 11.40 -2.68 8.53
N LEU A 22 11.45 -1.47 7.98
CA LEU A 22 11.36 -0.21 8.74
C LEU A 22 10.06 0.54 8.43
N TRP A 23 8.97 -0.18 8.16
CA TRP A 23 7.64 0.36 8.45
C TRP A 23 7.59 0.49 9.98
N PRO A 24 7.46 1.70 10.57
CA PRO A 24 7.11 1.77 11.97
C PRO A 24 5.64 1.37 12.02
N MET A 25 5.36 0.06 12.10
CA MET A 25 4.02 -0.53 12.24
C MET A 25 3.36 -0.21 13.60
N ASN A 26 3.81 0.85 14.27
CA ASN A 26 3.33 1.28 15.58
C ASN A 26 2.48 2.55 15.43
N ARG A 27 1.44 2.46 14.59
CA ARG A 27 0.67 3.63 14.16
C ARG A 27 -0.83 3.35 14.32
N HIS A 28 -1.40 3.99 15.34
CA HIS A 28 -2.75 3.80 15.83
C HIS A 28 -3.75 4.59 14.99
N GLY A 29 -4.14 4.03 13.84
CA GLY A 29 -5.20 4.58 13.02
C GLY A 29 -6.54 3.85 13.22
N GLN A 30 -7.63 4.60 13.43
CA GLN A 30 -8.96 4.01 13.37
C GLN A 30 -9.33 3.77 11.91
N TRP A 31 -9.35 2.50 11.51
CA TRP A 31 -9.85 2.10 10.19
C TRP A 31 -11.34 2.36 10.10
N ARG A 32 -11.74 3.12 9.09
CA ARG A 32 -13.13 3.34 8.73
C ARG A 32 -13.33 3.10 7.24
N ASP A 33 -14.59 2.92 6.85
CA ASP A 33 -14.94 2.85 5.44
C ASP A 33 -14.72 4.23 4.80
N VAL A 34 -14.36 4.21 3.52
CA VAL A 34 -14.15 5.41 2.73
C VAL A 34 -15.50 5.95 2.29
N GLU A 35 -15.73 7.23 2.56
CA GLU A 35 -16.96 7.92 2.20
C GLU A 35 -16.96 8.33 0.72
N ALA A 36 -18.15 8.48 0.14
CA ALA A 36 -18.28 8.80 -1.29
C ALA A 36 -17.60 10.13 -1.67
N ASN A 37 -17.60 11.11 -0.77
CA ASN A 37 -17.04 12.44 -1.01
C ASN A 37 -15.50 12.49 -0.97
N GLU A 38 -14.83 11.49 -0.39
CA GLU A 38 -13.36 11.44 -0.35
C GLU A 38 -12.78 10.38 -1.31
N ALA A 39 -13.60 9.43 -1.77
CA ALA A 39 -13.16 8.34 -2.63
C ALA A 39 -12.45 8.84 -3.90
N ASP A 40 -12.99 9.87 -4.56
CA ASP A 40 -12.38 10.40 -5.78
C ASP A 40 -11.08 11.17 -5.50
N ALA A 41 -10.98 11.84 -4.35
CA ALA A 41 -9.76 12.50 -3.92
C ALA A 41 -8.64 11.47 -3.67
N LEU A 42 -8.93 10.37 -2.97
CA LEU A 42 -7.96 9.31 -2.70
C LEU A 42 -7.51 8.58 -3.98
N LYS A 43 -8.42 8.36 -4.94
CA LYS A 43 -8.06 7.81 -6.26
C LYS A 43 -7.16 8.75 -7.05
N ALA A 44 -7.52 10.04 -7.08
CA ALA A 44 -6.73 11.05 -7.76
C ALA A 44 -5.34 11.15 -7.14
N GLU A 45 -5.27 11.10 -5.81
CA GLU A 45 -4.02 11.13 -5.07
C GLU A 45 -3.15 9.92 -5.39
N LEU A 46 -3.67 8.69 -5.27
CA LEU A 46 -2.95 7.49 -5.67
C LEU A 46 -2.40 7.62 -7.10
N LYS A 47 -3.22 8.05 -8.07
CA LYS A 47 -2.76 8.25 -9.46
C LYS A 47 -1.69 9.33 -9.60
N ARG A 48 -1.70 10.36 -8.75
CA ARG A 48 -0.73 11.46 -8.76
C ARG A 48 0.63 11.05 -8.21
N GLU A 49 0.65 10.18 -7.20
CA GLU A 49 1.88 9.69 -6.59
C GLU A 49 2.59 8.66 -7.47
N LEU A 50 1.84 7.84 -8.22
CA LEU A 50 2.42 6.74 -8.99
C LEU A 50 3.24 7.21 -10.21
N CYS A 51 4.51 6.82 -10.26
CA CYS A 51 5.30 6.88 -11.50
C CYS A 51 4.97 5.70 -12.43
N GLN A 52 5.33 5.78 -13.72
CA GLN A 52 4.96 4.78 -14.73
C GLN A 52 5.49 3.38 -14.43
N GLU A 53 6.63 3.29 -13.76
CA GLU A 53 7.30 2.05 -13.40
C GLU A 53 6.76 1.43 -12.10
N HIS A 54 5.87 2.11 -11.38
CA HIS A 54 5.29 1.59 -10.14
C HIS A 54 4.32 0.44 -10.44
N ALA A 55 4.33 -0.62 -9.63
CA ALA A 55 3.53 -1.84 -9.88
C ALA A 55 2.00 -1.62 -9.86
N LEU A 56 1.54 -0.53 -9.23
CA LEU A 56 0.14 -0.11 -9.20
C LEU A 56 -0.21 0.91 -10.31
N TYR A 57 0.76 1.37 -11.11
CA TYR A 57 0.50 2.34 -12.17
C TYR A 57 -0.42 1.75 -13.23
N GLY A 58 -1.47 2.50 -13.57
CA GLY A 58 -2.49 2.07 -14.54
C GLY A 58 -3.44 0.97 -14.04
N VAL A 59 -3.31 0.52 -12.79
CA VAL A 59 -4.24 -0.45 -12.18
C VAL A 59 -5.49 0.28 -11.71
N GLU A 60 -6.67 -0.20 -12.12
CA GLU A 60 -7.94 0.32 -11.62
C GLU A 60 -8.15 -0.08 -10.16
N ALA A 61 -8.29 0.94 -9.31
CA ALA A 61 -8.30 0.81 -7.86
C ALA A 61 -9.42 1.66 -7.27
N ALA A 62 -10.24 1.07 -6.40
CA ALA A 62 -11.31 1.74 -5.67
C ALA A 62 -11.01 1.74 -4.17
N PRO A 63 -10.87 2.91 -3.52
CA PRO A 63 -10.61 2.99 -2.09
C PRO A 63 -11.77 2.36 -1.32
N TRP A 64 -11.44 1.58 -0.30
CA TRP A 64 -12.40 0.81 0.49
C TRP A 64 -12.34 1.21 1.96
N ARG A 65 -11.14 1.22 2.56
CA ARG A 65 -10.94 1.66 3.95
C ARG A 65 -9.78 2.62 4.05
N ILE A 66 -9.84 3.52 5.02
CA ILE A 66 -8.79 4.49 5.32
C ILE A 66 -8.51 4.50 6.82
N ALA A 67 -7.23 4.65 7.19
CA ALA A 67 -6.78 4.88 8.55
C ALA A 67 -6.19 6.28 8.68
N TRP A 68 -6.76 7.07 9.59
CA TRP A 68 -6.24 8.37 9.98
C TRP A 68 -5.57 8.28 11.36
N PRO A 69 -4.48 9.01 11.62
CA PRO A 69 -3.84 10.03 10.76
C PRO A 69 -2.80 9.48 9.78
N ASP A 70 -2.63 8.16 9.73
CA ASP A 70 -1.45 7.52 9.12
C ASP A 70 -1.49 7.41 7.61
N MET A 71 -2.57 7.86 6.97
CA MET A 71 -2.70 7.91 5.50
C MET A 71 -2.62 6.56 4.81
N ASP A 72 -2.87 5.48 5.56
CA ASP A 72 -2.99 4.16 4.99
C ASP A 72 -4.38 3.96 4.37
N VAL A 73 -4.41 3.52 3.13
CA VAL A 73 -5.64 3.32 2.36
C VAL A 73 -5.63 1.93 1.76
N ALA A 74 -6.68 1.16 2.02
CA ALA A 74 -6.94 -0.12 1.38
C ALA A 74 -7.77 0.11 0.12
N PHE A 75 -7.20 -0.17 -1.05
CA PHE A 75 -7.86 -0.13 -2.35
C PHE A 75 -8.25 -1.52 -2.81
N THR A 76 -9.48 -1.69 -3.29
CA THR A 76 -9.93 -2.88 -4.01
C THR A 76 -9.47 -2.75 -5.46
N LEU A 77 -8.78 -3.75 -5.98
CA LEU A 77 -8.36 -3.81 -7.38
C LEU A 77 -9.44 -4.48 -8.23
N SER A 78 -9.44 -4.22 -9.54
CA SER A 78 -10.44 -4.78 -10.46
C SER A 78 -10.48 -6.31 -10.52
N ASP A 79 -9.40 -6.99 -10.12
CA ASP A 79 -9.30 -8.45 -10.05
C ASP A 79 -9.71 -9.04 -8.69
N GLY A 80 -10.23 -8.22 -7.78
CA GLY A 80 -10.71 -8.64 -6.45
C GLY A 80 -9.64 -8.64 -5.34
N ARG A 81 -8.36 -8.44 -5.69
CA ARG A 81 -7.29 -8.24 -4.71
C ARG A 81 -7.45 -6.92 -3.97
N VAL A 82 -6.70 -6.77 -2.87
CA VAL A 82 -6.65 -5.52 -2.10
C VAL A 82 -5.21 -5.02 -2.03
N ALA A 83 -4.98 -3.77 -2.39
CA ALA A 83 -3.72 -3.07 -2.15
C ALA A 83 -3.86 -2.17 -0.93
N LEU A 84 -3.12 -2.49 0.14
CA LEU A 84 -2.91 -1.55 1.24
C LEU A 84 -1.75 -0.63 0.84
N VAL A 85 -2.01 0.66 0.75
CA VAL A 85 -1.05 1.68 0.29
C VAL A 85 -0.87 2.73 1.38
N HIS A 86 0.37 3.08 1.68
CA HIS A 86 0.71 4.23 2.50
C HIS A 86 0.88 5.45 1.59
N LEU A 87 -0.14 6.32 1.52
CA LEU A 87 -0.05 7.52 0.69
C LEU A 87 0.95 8.51 1.30
N THR A 88 1.77 9.11 0.44
CA THR A 88 2.85 10.04 0.84
C THR A 88 2.42 11.50 0.75
N PHE A 89 1.36 11.78 0.00
CA PHE A 89 0.92 13.10 -0.45
C PHE A 89 1.99 13.89 -1.22
N ASN A 90 2.98 13.20 -1.80
CA ASN A 90 4.04 13.77 -2.63
C ASN A 90 3.94 13.27 -4.08
N ARG A 91 4.54 14.00 -5.02
CA ARG A 91 4.67 13.47 -6.40
C ARG A 91 5.91 12.58 -6.44
N GLU A 92 5.72 11.29 -6.31
CA GLU A 92 6.83 10.34 -6.29
C GLU A 92 7.39 10.08 -7.70
N THR A 93 8.69 9.82 -7.77
CA THR A 93 9.40 9.49 -9.02
C THR A 93 10.06 8.13 -8.97
N SER A 94 9.95 7.43 -7.84
CA SER A 94 10.56 6.13 -7.61
C SER A 94 9.49 5.04 -7.67
N PRO A 95 9.72 3.93 -8.39
CA PRO A 95 8.77 2.81 -8.46
C PRO A 95 8.57 2.07 -7.13
N ASN A 96 9.37 2.40 -6.10
CA ASN A 96 9.21 1.86 -4.75
C ASN A 96 8.24 2.69 -3.88
N TRP A 97 7.77 3.83 -4.38
CA TRP A 97 6.86 4.73 -3.67
C TRP A 97 5.60 5.03 -4.51
N PRO A 98 4.41 5.12 -3.89
CA PRO A 98 4.12 4.83 -2.48
C PRO A 98 4.30 3.33 -2.13
N VAL A 99 4.68 3.04 -0.89
CA VAL A 99 4.82 1.65 -0.43
C VAL A 99 3.44 0.98 -0.38
N PHE A 100 3.39 -0.30 -0.77
CA PHE A 100 2.15 -1.07 -0.75
C PHE A 100 2.36 -2.55 -0.38
N LYS A 101 1.30 -3.18 0.10
CA LYS A 101 1.16 -4.65 0.29
C LYS A 101 -0.11 -5.13 -0.40
N ILE A 102 -0.04 -6.28 -1.06
CA ILE A 102 -1.19 -6.91 -1.74
C ILE A 102 -1.73 -8.05 -0.89
N PHE A 103 -3.06 -8.12 -0.78
CA PHE A 103 -3.81 -9.26 -0.28
C PHE A 103 -4.64 -9.87 -1.40
N ALA A 104 -4.90 -11.18 -1.34
CA ALA A 104 -5.66 -11.89 -2.35
C ALA A 104 -7.14 -11.49 -2.36
N SER A 105 -7.68 -10.98 -1.25
CA SER A 105 -9.08 -10.55 -1.16
C SER A 105 -9.35 -9.62 0.03
N LYS A 106 -10.54 -9.01 0.07
CA LYS A 106 -11.05 -8.28 1.25
C LYS A 106 -11.15 -9.16 2.49
N ALA A 107 -11.52 -10.44 2.33
CA ALA A 107 -11.64 -11.38 3.43
C ALA A 107 -10.29 -11.67 4.09
N GLU A 108 -9.23 -11.73 3.28
CA GLU A 108 -7.87 -11.83 3.81
C GLU A 108 -7.43 -10.52 4.46
N ALA A 109 -7.64 -9.38 3.79
CA ALA A 109 -7.16 -8.08 4.24
C ALA A 109 -7.79 -7.63 5.56
N LEU A 110 -9.11 -7.79 5.73
CA LEU A 110 -9.87 -7.23 6.85
C LEU A 110 -9.28 -7.52 8.25
N PRO A 111 -8.97 -8.79 8.61
CA PRO A 111 -8.36 -9.07 9.91
C PRO A 111 -6.95 -8.45 10.04
N ARG A 112 -6.16 -8.31 8.97
CA ARG A 112 -4.83 -7.67 9.03
C ARG A 112 -4.93 -6.17 9.25
N LEU A 113 -5.89 -5.50 8.59
CA LEU A 113 -6.15 -4.08 8.85
C LEU A 113 -6.52 -3.86 10.33
N ALA A 114 -7.28 -4.78 10.92
CA ALA A 114 -7.62 -4.72 12.35
C ALA A 114 -6.41 -4.93 13.28
N LEU A 115 -5.41 -5.73 12.88
CA LEU A 115 -4.15 -5.90 13.61
C LEU A 115 -3.28 -4.63 13.52
N LEU A 116 -3.18 -4.02 12.34
CA LEU A 116 -2.51 -2.73 12.14
C LEU A 116 -3.08 -1.64 13.04
N ALA A 117 -4.40 -1.59 13.21
CA ALA A 117 -5.08 -0.66 14.10
C ALA A 117 -4.56 -0.71 15.56
N LYS A 118 -4.04 -1.88 15.97
CA LYS A 118 -3.52 -2.15 17.31
C LYS A 118 -2.01 -1.97 17.42
N GLY A 119 -1.35 -1.58 16.34
CA GLY A 119 0.12 -1.54 16.26
C GLY A 119 0.75 -2.93 16.22
N GLU A 120 -0.02 -3.96 15.87
CA GLU A 120 0.47 -5.33 15.80
C GLU A 120 1.00 -5.63 14.39
N ALA A 121 2.23 -6.14 14.32
CA ALA A 121 2.77 -6.68 13.08
C ALA A 121 1.95 -7.90 12.64
N TYR A 122 1.82 -8.09 11.33
CA TYR A 122 1.19 -9.25 10.74
C TYR A 122 2.07 -9.79 9.60
N GLU A 123 2.21 -11.11 9.55
CA GLU A 123 2.92 -11.80 8.46
C GLU A 123 2.03 -11.90 7.21
#